data_AF-A0A3E0QVJ6-F1
#
_entry.id   AF-A0A3E0QVJ6-F1
#
_cell.length_a   1.000
_cell.length_b   1.000
_cell.length_c   1.000
_cell.angle_alpha   90.00
_cell.angle_beta   90.00
_cell.angle_gamma   90.00
#
_symmetry.space_group_name_H-M   'P 1'
#
loop_
_entity.id
_entity.type
_entity.pdbx_description
1 polymer ?
#
loop_
_entity_poly.entity_id
_entity_poly.type
_entity_poly.pdbx_seq_one_letter_code
_entity_poly.pdbx_strand_id
1 'polypeptide(L)'
;MAGRVLEVAPPRRRRHPADRLGAHVRLAQAGVPRAELWEKLPERVRGQVASALKQTRSRKPCFNNWLLFSALIEAALLRMGEDWDPMRVDYALKQHEQWYAGDGAYGDGPHFRWDYHNSFVIHPMLIDLLAEVGAEDPEWEAMKEPVLRRAQRYAEVLERLISPEGTFPPIGRSLAYLFGVFHLLAQLALLRRLPEPLPEPQARAALTAVIRNMIEPEGTFDGNGWLRIGFRGHQPWIGEPYINTGSLYLCTVVFLPLGLVVSDPFWSGEPMDWTAKKIWSGGQAKIDKALDI
;
A
#
# COMPACT_ATOMS: atom_id res chain seq x y z
N MET A 1 -12.92 26.42 -48.09
CA MET A 1 -11.97 25.34 -47.75
C MET A 1 -11.57 25.53 -46.30
N ALA A 2 -11.56 24.44 -45.53
CA ALA A 2 -11.38 24.32 -44.07
C ALA A 2 -12.59 24.80 -43.24
N GLY A 3 -13.29 23.99 -42.45
CA GLY A 3 -13.08 22.61 -42.03
C GLY A 3 -13.70 22.48 -40.64
N ARG A 4 -14.96 22.00 -40.55
CA ARG A 4 -15.64 21.78 -39.27
C ARG A 4 -14.88 20.71 -38.48
N VAL A 5 -14.38 21.07 -37.30
CA VAL A 5 -13.87 20.11 -36.32
C VAL A 5 -15.08 19.37 -35.74
N LEU A 6 -15.20 18.08 -36.07
CA LEU A 6 -16.14 17.16 -35.46
C LEU A 6 -15.70 16.90 -34.02
N GLU A 7 -16.52 17.29 -33.04
CA GLU A 7 -16.43 16.80 -31.67
C GLU A 7 -16.57 15.28 -31.67
N VAL A 8 -15.49 14.58 -31.35
CA VAL A 8 -15.54 13.14 -31.06
C VAL A 8 -15.83 13.01 -29.57
N ALA A 9 -17.07 12.66 -29.23
CA ALA A 9 -17.43 12.29 -27.87
C ALA A 9 -16.55 11.14 -27.37
N PRO A 10 -16.03 11.19 -26.13
CA PRO A 10 -15.19 10.13 -25.60
C PRO A 10 -15.99 8.81 -25.52
N PRO A 11 -15.35 7.65 -25.79
CA PRO A 11 -16.03 6.38 -25.76
C PRO A 11 -16.58 6.11 -24.36
N ARG A 12 -17.82 5.60 -24.28
CA ARG A 12 -18.45 5.15 -23.03
C ARG A 12 -17.57 4.06 -22.40
N ARG A 13 -16.83 4.43 -21.35
CA ARG A 13 -15.93 3.53 -20.62
C ARG A 13 -16.74 2.45 -19.90
N ARG A 14 -16.56 1.19 -20.31
CA ARG A 14 -16.96 0.04 -19.47
C ARG A 14 -15.96 -0.06 -18.32
N ARG A 15 -16.44 0.12 -17.08
CA ARG A 15 -15.64 -0.04 -15.86
C ARG A 15 -15.20 -1.51 -15.71
N HIS A 16 -13.94 -1.76 -15.42
CA HIS A 16 -13.45 -3.12 -15.18
C HIS A 16 -13.81 -3.54 -13.74
N PRO A 17 -14.42 -4.72 -13.50
CA PRO A 17 -14.88 -5.12 -12.17
C PRO A 17 -13.78 -5.25 -11.10
N ALA A 18 -12.51 -5.44 -11.52
CA ALA A 18 -11.37 -5.53 -10.61
C ALA A 18 -11.12 -4.25 -9.80
N ASP A 19 -11.53 -3.08 -10.31
CA ASP A 19 -11.33 -1.78 -9.66
C ASP A 19 -12.17 -1.63 -8.38
N ARG A 20 -13.28 -2.38 -8.27
CA ARG A 20 -14.13 -2.40 -7.06
C ARG A 20 -13.56 -3.32 -5.97
N LEU A 21 -12.80 -4.34 -6.35
CA LEU A 21 -12.32 -5.35 -5.43
C LEU A 21 -11.16 -4.85 -4.57
N GLY A 22 -10.29 -4.02 -5.15
CA GLY A 22 -9.22 -3.34 -4.41
C GLY A 22 -9.75 -2.42 -3.31
N ALA A 23 -10.88 -1.75 -3.51
CA ALA A 23 -11.45 -0.83 -2.52
C ALA A 23 -11.94 -1.52 -1.23
N HIS A 24 -12.43 -2.77 -1.32
CA HIS A 24 -12.98 -3.48 -0.16
C HIS A 24 -11.92 -4.15 0.72
N VAL A 25 -10.85 -4.70 0.13
CA VAL A 25 -9.70 -5.26 0.88
C VAL A 25 -8.94 -4.13 1.62
N ARG A 26 -8.93 -2.92 1.05
CA ARG A 26 -8.15 -1.77 1.57
C ARG A 26 -8.87 -0.98 2.66
N LEU A 27 -10.19 -1.11 2.83
CA LEU A 27 -10.92 -0.52 3.97
C LEU A 27 -10.58 -1.22 5.29
N ALA A 28 -10.23 -2.51 5.27
CA ALA A 28 -9.69 -3.21 6.43
C ALA A 28 -8.28 -2.70 6.80
N GLN A 29 -7.48 -2.29 5.81
CA GLN A 29 -6.16 -1.67 6.00
C GLN A 29 -6.23 -0.19 6.37
N ALA A 30 -7.40 0.45 6.45
CA ALA A 30 -7.54 1.86 6.84
C ALA A 30 -7.76 2.07 8.35
N GLY A 31 -7.48 1.04 9.17
CA GLY A 31 -7.58 1.13 10.63
C GLY A 31 -9.01 1.19 11.18
N VAL A 32 -10.03 0.90 10.36
CA VAL A 32 -11.40 0.78 10.87
C VAL A 32 -11.52 -0.56 11.61
N PRO A 33 -11.87 -0.57 12.91
CA PRO A 33 -11.88 -1.80 13.69
C PRO A 33 -12.81 -2.85 13.09
N ARG A 34 -12.40 -4.11 13.16
CA ARG A 34 -13.21 -5.29 12.79
C ARG A 34 -14.63 -5.23 13.36
N ALA A 35 -14.74 -4.74 14.60
CA ALA A 35 -16.02 -4.54 15.28
C ALA A 35 -16.99 -3.70 14.43
N GLU A 36 -16.49 -2.63 13.80
CA GLU A 36 -17.28 -1.69 13.01
C GLU A 36 -17.61 -2.22 11.61
N LEU A 37 -16.66 -2.90 10.96
CA LEU A 37 -16.83 -3.35 9.56
C LEU A 37 -17.46 -4.74 9.40
N TRP A 38 -17.42 -5.59 10.42
CA TRP A 38 -17.88 -6.98 10.30
C TRP A 38 -18.79 -7.43 11.44
N GLU A 39 -18.38 -7.24 12.70
CA GLU A 39 -19.09 -7.83 13.84
C GLU A 39 -20.49 -7.21 14.03
N LYS A 40 -20.60 -5.89 13.78
CA LYS A 40 -21.88 -5.16 13.80
C LYS A 40 -22.78 -5.42 12.60
N LEU A 41 -22.32 -6.13 11.56
CA LEU A 41 -23.18 -6.42 10.40
C LEU A 41 -24.26 -7.44 10.78
N PRO A 42 -25.52 -7.21 10.37
CA PRO A 42 -26.56 -8.24 10.47
C PRO A 42 -26.12 -9.52 9.74
N GLU A 43 -26.52 -10.67 10.26
CA GLU A 43 -26.14 -11.99 9.69
C GLU A 43 -26.43 -12.09 8.19
N ARG A 44 -27.60 -11.60 7.76
CA ARG A 44 -27.95 -11.50 6.33
C ARG A 44 -26.91 -10.76 5.51
N VAL A 45 -26.39 -9.65 6.04
CA VAL A 45 -25.39 -8.81 5.34
C VAL A 45 -24.03 -9.51 5.34
N ARG A 46 -23.64 -10.18 6.44
CA ARG A 46 -22.43 -11.02 6.47
C ARG A 46 -22.46 -12.09 5.39
N GLY A 47 -23.57 -12.81 5.25
CA GLY A 47 -23.75 -13.80 4.17
C GLY A 47 -23.68 -13.19 2.76
N GLN A 48 -24.22 -11.99 2.57
CA GLN A 48 -24.11 -11.26 1.29
C GLN A 48 -22.67 -10.86 0.97
N VAL A 49 -21.91 -10.39 1.96
CA VAL A 49 -20.50 -10.04 1.79
C VAL A 49 -19.68 -11.29 1.45
N ALA A 50 -19.84 -12.38 2.21
CA ALA A 50 -19.16 -13.64 1.92
C ALA A 50 -19.48 -14.16 0.52
N SER A 51 -20.75 -14.14 0.11
CA SER A 51 -21.17 -14.51 -1.25
C SER A 51 -20.51 -13.62 -2.31
N ALA A 52 -20.50 -12.29 -2.09
CA ALA A 52 -19.88 -11.35 -3.02
C ALA A 52 -18.37 -11.58 -3.16
N LEU A 53 -17.67 -11.89 -2.06
CA LEU A 53 -16.26 -12.24 -2.07
C LEU A 53 -16.00 -13.54 -2.85
N LYS A 54 -16.80 -14.60 -2.61
CA LYS A 54 -16.69 -15.86 -3.36
C LYS A 54 -16.93 -15.70 -4.86
N GLN A 55 -17.83 -14.80 -5.28
CA GLN A 55 -18.09 -14.52 -6.71
C GLN A 55 -16.85 -14.00 -7.46
N THR A 56 -15.87 -13.46 -6.74
CA THR A 56 -14.63 -12.94 -7.33
C THR A 56 -13.72 -14.05 -7.87
N ARG A 57 -13.89 -15.30 -7.38
CA ARG A 57 -13.14 -16.49 -7.86
C ARG A 57 -13.27 -16.75 -9.36
N SER A 58 -14.35 -16.27 -9.99
CA SER A 58 -14.59 -16.33 -11.44
C SER A 58 -13.64 -15.44 -12.26
N ARG A 59 -12.90 -14.53 -11.62
CA ARG A 59 -12.00 -13.58 -12.27
C ARG A 59 -10.57 -14.08 -12.15
N LYS A 60 -9.89 -14.19 -13.29
CA LYS A 60 -8.46 -14.47 -13.35
C LYS A 60 -7.67 -13.21 -13.00
N PRO A 61 -6.87 -13.18 -11.92
CA PRO A 61 -5.99 -12.05 -11.62
C PRO A 61 -4.88 -11.93 -12.68
N CYS A 62 -4.36 -10.71 -12.85
CA CYS A 62 -3.11 -10.52 -13.57
C CYS A 62 -1.96 -11.24 -12.86
N PHE A 63 -0.97 -11.70 -13.62
CA PHE A 63 0.18 -12.44 -13.08
C PHE A 63 1.24 -11.48 -12.53
N ASN A 64 0.93 -10.85 -11.41
CA ASN A 64 1.69 -9.83 -10.71
C ASN A 64 1.16 -9.67 -9.27
N ASN A 65 1.30 -8.51 -8.63
CA ASN A 65 0.75 -8.24 -7.29
C ASN A 65 -0.76 -8.53 -7.14
N TRP A 66 -1.52 -8.65 -8.23
CA TRP A 66 -2.95 -8.97 -8.21
C TRP A 66 -3.26 -10.34 -7.59
N LEU A 67 -2.27 -11.25 -7.55
CA LEU A 67 -2.41 -12.52 -6.84
C LEU A 67 -2.68 -12.31 -5.32
N LEU A 68 -2.08 -11.29 -4.70
CA LEU A 68 -2.26 -11.01 -3.27
C LEU A 68 -3.68 -10.56 -2.92
N PHE A 69 -4.37 -9.87 -3.82
CA PHE A 69 -5.78 -9.53 -3.62
C PHE A 69 -6.65 -10.79 -3.59
N SER A 70 -6.35 -11.77 -4.45
CA SER A 70 -7.07 -13.04 -4.44
C SER A 70 -6.81 -13.80 -3.15
N ALA A 71 -5.56 -13.85 -2.69
CA ALA A 71 -5.18 -14.51 -1.45
C ALA A 71 -5.81 -13.84 -0.20
N LEU A 72 -5.80 -12.50 -0.11
CA LEU A 72 -6.43 -11.79 1.01
C LEU A 72 -7.95 -11.97 1.07
N ILE A 73 -8.61 -12.15 -0.07
CA ILE A 73 -10.03 -12.50 -0.10
C ILE A 73 -10.26 -13.88 0.52
N GLU A 74 -9.41 -14.86 0.20
CA GLU A 74 -9.51 -16.19 0.79
C GLU A 74 -9.16 -16.18 2.29
N ALA A 75 -8.16 -15.40 2.72
CA ALA A 75 -7.88 -15.19 4.14
C ALA A 75 -9.07 -14.54 4.87
N ALA A 76 -9.74 -13.57 4.24
CA ALA A 76 -10.96 -12.99 4.78
C ALA A 76 -12.08 -14.03 4.90
N LEU A 77 -12.29 -14.88 3.89
CA LEU A 77 -13.28 -15.96 3.94
C LEU A 77 -12.96 -16.98 5.05
N LEU A 78 -11.71 -17.38 5.20
CA LEU A 78 -11.25 -18.23 6.31
C LEU A 78 -11.64 -17.60 7.66
N ARG A 79 -11.30 -16.32 7.86
CA ARG A 79 -11.60 -15.59 9.10
C ARG A 79 -13.11 -15.43 9.35
N MET A 80 -13.92 -15.43 8.30
CA MET A 80 -15.39 -15.40 8.38
C MET A 80 -15.99 -16.77 8.74
N GLY A 81 -15.19 -17.85 8.78
CA GLY A 81 -15.67 -19.22 8.93
C GLY A 81 -16.33 -19.77 7.67
N GLU A 82 -16.04 -19.16 6.52
CA GLU A 82 -16.59 -19.53 5.22
C GLU A 82 -15.65 -20.49 4.49
N ASP A 83 -16.20 -21.21 3.51
CA ASP A 83 -15.40 -21.97 2.54
C ASP A 83 -14.37 -21.05 1.86
N TRP A 84 -13.09 -21.39 2.02
CA TRP A 84 -11.94 -20.66 1.49
C TRP A 84 -11.02 -21.61 0.71
N ASP A 85 -10.24 -21.04 -0.21
CA ASP A 85 -9.38 -21.78 -1.13
C ASP A 85 -7.89 -21.60 -0.77
N PRO A 86 -7.28 -22.51 0.00
CA PRO A 86 -5.87 -22.42 0.40
C PRO A 86 -4.91 -22.45 -0.79
N MET A 87 -5.31 -23.01 -1.93
CA MET A 87 -4.45 -23.08 -3.12
C MET A 87 -4.17 -21.69 -3.70
N ARG A 88 -5.13 -20.76 -3.58
CA ARG A 88 -4.93 -19.37 -4.02
C ARG A 88 -3.95 -18.62 -3.13
N VAL A 89 -3.96 -18.92 -1.83
CA VAL A 89 -3.00 -18.38 -0.86
C VAL A 89 -1.61 -18.93 -1.15
N ASP A 90 -1.48 -20.26 -1.23
CA ASP A 90 -0.21 -20.94 -1.52
C ASP A 90 0.41 -20.45 -2.84
N TYR A 91 -0.40 -20.36 -3.89
CA TYR A 91 0.06 -19.87 -5.19
C TYR A 91 0.55 -18.42 -5.11
N ALA A 92 -0.17 -17.52 -4.43
CA ALA A 92 0.27 -16.15 -4.28
C ALA A 92 1.60 -16.05 -3.52
N LEU A 93 1.73 -16.78 -2.41
CA LEU A 93 2.94 -16.80 -1.58
C LEU A 93 4.15 -17.35 -2.36
N LYS A 94 4.01 -18.52 -3.00
CA LYS A 94 5.08 -19.15 -3.78
C LYS A 94 5.53 -18.30 -4.96
N GLN A 95 4.62 -17.63 -5.64
CA GLN A 95 4.98 -16.72 -6.74
C GLN A 95 5.76 -15.50 -6.23
N HIS A 96 5.40 -14.94 -5.08
CA HIS A 96 6.15 -13.80 -4.52
C HIS A 96 7.54 -14.21 -4.04
N GLU A 97 7.73 -15.41 -3.49
CA GLU A 97 9.10 -15.92 -3.24
C GLU A 97 9.93 -15.99 -4.52
N GLN A 98 9.36 -16.48 -5.62
CA GLN A 98 10.06 -16.54 -6.92
C GLN A 98 10.35 -15.16 -7.50
N TRP A 99 9.56 -14.14 -7.15
CA TRP A 99 9.71 -12.77 -7.63
C TRP A 99 10.54 -11.89 -6.68
N TYR A 100 11.10 -12.44 -5.61
CA TYR A 100 12.00 -11.69 -4.75
C TYR A 100 13.28 -11.35 -5.53
N ALA A 101 13.52 -10.05 -5.73
CA ALA A 101 14.62 -9.54 -6.55
C ALA A 101 15.89 -9.24 -5.74
N GLY A 102 15.80 -9.24 -4.41
CA GLY A 102 16.89 -8.88 -3.50
C GLY A 102 16.70 -7.51 -2.85
N ASP A 103 17.44 -7.25 -1.78
CA ASP A 103 17.44 -6.02 -0.99
C ASP A 103 16.05 -5.50 -0.59
N GLY A 104 15.14 -6.41 -0.22
CA GLY A 104 13.77 -6.08 0.15
C GLY A 104 12.83 -5.81 -1.04
N ALA A 105 13.30 -5.85 -2.28
CA ALA A 105 12.47 -5.60 -3.46
C ALA A 105 11.88 -6.89 -4.06
N TYR A 106 10.62 -6.81 -4.49
CA TYR A 106 9.93 -7.80 -5.30
C TYR A 106 9.67 -7.26 -6.71
N GLY A 107 9.55 -8.16 -7.68
CA GLY A 107 9.44 -7.78 -9.09
C GLY A 107 8.11 -7.14 -9.51
N ASP A 108 7.02 -7.37 -8.79
CA ASP A 108 5.64 -7.17 -9.31
C ASP A 108 5.37 -8.05 -10.55
N GLY A 109 5.66 -9.35 -10.40
CA GLY A 109 5.68 -10.36 -11.46
C GLY A 109 7.09 -10.81 -11.83
N PRO A 110 7.26 -11.54 -12.95
CA PRO A 110 8.54 -12.13 -13.35
C PRO A 110 9.66 -11.14 -13.69
N HIS A 111 9.32 -9.87 -13.95
CA HIS A 111 10.27 -8.83 -14.32
C HIS A 111 10.20 -7.71 -13.31
N PHE A 112 11.36 -7.25 -12.84
CA PHE A 112 11.43 -6.13 -11.92
C PHE A 112 10.82 -4.86 -12.51
N ARG A 113 9.80 -4.32 -11.81
CA ARG A 113 9.20 -3.03 -12.11
C ARG A 113 9.61 -2.05 -11.03
N TRP A 114 10.31 -1.00 -11.45
CA TRP A 114 10.71 0.07 -10.54
C TRP A 114 9.56 1.06 -10.35
N ASP A 115 8.58 0.64 -9.56
CA ASP A 115 7.46 1.44 -9.09
C ASP A 115 7.22 1.16 -7.61
N TYR A 116 6.23 1.83 -7.02
CA TYR A 116 5.98 1.75 -5.59
C TYR A 116 5.05 0.60 -5.17
N HIS A 117 4.75 -0.39 -6.02
CA HIS A 117 3.88 -1.52 -5.64
C HIS A 117 4.44 -2.38 -4.52
N ASN A 118 5.76 -2.39 -4.32
CA ASN A 118 6.38 -2.98 -3.15
C ASN A 118 5.84 -2.39 -1.84
N SER A 119 5.57 -1.08 -1.81
CA SER A 119 4.95 -0.41 -0.67
C SER A 119 3.43 -0.35 -0.76
N PHE A 120 2.83 -0.08 -1.93
CA PHE A 120 1.37 0.02 -2.05
C PHE A 120 0.66 -1.31 -1.73
N VAL A 121 1.25 -2.43 -2.13
CA VAL A 121 0.58 -3.74 -2.19
C VAL A 121 1.45 -4.84 -1.58
N ILE A 122 2.64 -5.10 -2.12
CA ILE A 122 3.33 -6.38 -1.92
C ILE A 122 3.69 -6.61 -0.45
N HIS A 123 4.52 -5.74 0.14
CA HIS A 123 4.91 -5.93 1.54
C HIS A 123 3.71 -5.85 2.49
N PRO A 124 2.82 -4.84 2.39
CA PRO A 124 1.71 -4.77 3.33
C PRO A 124 0.77 -5.97 3.27
N MET A 125 0.44 -6.42 2.07
CA MET A 125 -0.45 -7.56 1.90
C MET A 125 0.22 -8.89 2.25
N LEU A 126 1.52 -9.07 2.02
CA LEU A 126 2.23 -10.27 2.48
C LEU A 126 2.25 -10.36 4.01
N ILE A 127 2.52 -9.25 4.70
CA ILE A 127 2.51 -9.18 6.17
C ILE A 127 1.11 -9.52 6.70
N ASP A 128 0.07 -8.84 6.19
CA ASP A 128 -1.31 -9.05 6.64
C ASP A 128 -1.77 -10.48 6.33
N LEU A 129 -1.50 -10.99 5.12
CA LEU A 129 -1.87 -12.33 4.70
C LEU A 129 -1.25 -13.39 5.62
N LEU A 130 0.07 -13.33 5.83
CA LEU A 130 0.77 -14.30 6.68
C LEU A 130 0.35 -14.20 8.15
N ALA A 131 0.04 -13.01 8.65
CA ALA A 131 -0.51 -12.85 9.99
C ALA A 131 -1.85 -13.58 10.16
N GLU A 132 -2.69 -13.57 9.13
CA GLU A 132 -4.01 -14.21 9.16
C GLU A 132 -3.98 -15.71 8.90
N VAL A 133 -3.14 -16.18 7.96
CA VAL A 133 -3.17 -17.59 7.49
C VAL A 133 -1.99 -18.42 7.97
N GLY A 134 -0.94 -17.82 8.53
CA GLY A 134 0.31 -18.54 8.83
C GLY A 134 0.14 -19.77 9.71
N ALA A 135 -0.77 -19.73 10.68
CA ALA A 135 -1.01 -20.86 11.58
C ALA A 135 -1.68 -22.08 10.92
N GLU A 136 -2.23 -21.92 9.70
CA GLU A 136 -2.90 -22.99 8.97
C GLU A 136 -1.91 -23.92 8.26
N ASP A 137 -0.69 -23.45 7.97
CA ASP A 137 0.34 -24.23 7.26
C ASP A 137 1.76 -23.89 7.77
N PRO A 138 2.56 -24.87 8.22
CA PRO A 138 3.93 -24.63 8.68
C PRO A 138 4.84 -23.95 7.66
N GLU A 139 4.64 -24.19 6.35
CA GLU A 139 5.40 -23.51 5.29
C GLU A 139 5.10 -22.01 5.31
N TRP A 140 3.82 -21.63 5.44
CA TRP A 140 3.41 -20.23 5.48
C TRP A 140 3.86 -19.55 6.77
N GLU A 141 3.76 -20.22 7.93
CA GLU A 141 4.28 -19.69 9.20
C GLU A 141 5.78 -19.36 9.09
N ALA A 142 6.55 -20.24 8.46
CA ALA A 142 7.99 -20.05 8.26
C ALA A 142 8.33 -18.84 7.36
N MET A 143 7.40 -18.34 6.55
CA MET A 143 7.61 -17.17 5.68
C MET A 143 7.52 -15.84 6.43
N LYS A 144 6.89 -15.78 7.61
CA LYS A 144 6.64 -14.53 8.34
C LYS A 144 7.92 -13.74 8.59
N GLU A 145 8.94 -14.40 9.13
CA GLU A 145 10.19 -13.76 9.50
C GLU A 145 10.99 -13.28 8.27
N PRO A 146 11.22 -14.12 7.22
CA PRO A 146 11.83 -13.65 5.97
C PRO A 146 11.10 -12.46 5.34
N VAL A 147 9.76 -12.51 5.24
CA VAL A 147 8.95 -11.42 4.67
C VAL A 147 9.10 -10.15 5.50
N LEU A 148 9.05 -10.26 6.83
CA LEU A 148 9.21 -9.11 7.72
C LEU A 148 10.59 -8.46 7.56
N ARG A 149 11.67 -9.24 7.49
CA ARG A 149 13.03 -8.71 7.29
C ARG A 149 13.17 -7.99 5.95
N ARG A 150 12.60 -8.55 4.87
CA ARG A 150 12.57 -7.92 3.55
C ARG A 150 11.77 -6.61 3.56
N ALA A 151 10.64 -6.60 4.26
CA ALA A 151 9.79 -5.42 4.44
C ALA A 151 10.51 -4.30 5.21
N GLN A 152 11.17 -4.65 6.31
CA GLN A 152 12.00 -3.73 7.08
C GLN A 152 13.10 -3.11 6.23
N ARG A 153 13.82 -3.93 5.45
CA ARG A 153 14.85 -3.43 4.54
C ARG A 153 14.26 -2.46 3.50
N TYR A 154 13.17 -2.84 2.86
CA TYR A 154 12.52 -1.95 1.89
C TYR A 154 12.03 -0.65 2.53
N ALA A 155 11.58 -0.68 3.79
CA ALA A 155 11.19 0.53 4.52
C ALA A 155 12.37 1.48 4.78
N GLU A 156 13.57 0.95 5.07
CA GLU A 156 14.78 1.77 5.14
C GLU A 156 15.07 2.44 3.79
N VAL A 157 15.06 1.68 2.69
CA VAL A 157 15.25 2.23 1.34
C VAL A 157 14.20 3.30 1.03
N LEU A 158 12.94 3.02 1.35
CA LEU A 158 11.82 3.90 1.09
C LEU A 158 11.94 5.24 1.85
N GLU A 159 12.35 5.22 3.11
CA GLU A 159 12.61 6.44 3.88
C GLU A 159 13.80 7.24 3.31
N ARG A 160 14.85 6.55 2.87
CA ARG A 160 16.04 7.18 2.27
C ARG A 160 15.73 7.90 0.96
N LEU A 161 14.66 7.52 0.26
CA LEU A 161 14.17 8.21 -0.95
C LEU A 161 13.47 9.54 -0.65
N ILE A 162 13.15 9.84 0.61
CA ILE A 162 12.55 11.12 0.99
C ILE A 162 13.64 12.19 1.01
N SER A 163 13.56 13.17 0.11
CA SER A 163 14.50 14.30 0.07
C SER A 163 14.41 15.16 1.34
N PRO A 164 15.42 15.99 1.65
CA PRO A 164 15.36 16.92 2.79
C PRO A 164 14.15 17.88 2.79
N GLU A 165 13.53 18.10 1.63
CA GLU A 165 12.36 18.95 1.43
C GLU A 165 11.03 18.18 1.55
N GLY A 166 11.08 16.88 1.88
CA GLY A 166 9.89 16.02 1.94
C GLY A 166 9.35 15.65 0.55
N THR A 167 10.20 15.64 -0.48
CA THR A 167 9.82 15.14 -1.82
C THR A 167 10.31 13.71 -2.01
N PHE A 168 9.84 13.02 -3.05
CA PHE A 168 10.34 11.68 -3.42
C PHE A 168 10.28 11.50 -4.94
N PRO A 169 11.08 10.59 -5.53
CA PRO A 169 11.14 10.42 -6.97
C PRO A 169 9.77 10.05 -7.61
N PRO A 170 9.33 10.74 -8.67
CA PRO A 170 8.09 10.40 -9.37
C PRO A 170 8.34 9.25 -10.36
N ILE A 171 8.65 8.06 -9.85
CA ILE A 171 8.98 6.88 -10.67
C ILE A 171 7.83 5.87 -10.76
N GLY A 172 7.67 5.31 -11.94
CA GLY A 172 6.75 4.21 -12.18
C GLY A 172 5.28 4.61 -12.29
N ARG A 173 4.41 3.61 -12.10
CA ARG A 173 2.95 3.73 -12.21
C ARG A 173 2.34 4.10 -10.86
N SER A 174 1.06 4.47 -10.89
CA SER A 174 0.21 4.66 -9.71
C SER A 174 0.61 5.87 -8.85
N LEU A 175 1.36 6.84 -9.42
CA LEU A 175 1.77 8.06 -8.74
C LEU A 175 0.58 8.94 -8.30
N ALA A 176 -0.60 8.75 -8.91
CA ALA A 176 -1.83 9.41 -8.50
C ALA A 176 -2.29 9.06 -7.07
N TYR A 177 -1.68 8.06 -6.41
CA TYR A 177 -1.93 7.76 -5.00
C TYR A 177 -1.11 8.62 -4.02
N LEU A 178 -0.43 9.67 -4.52
CA LEU A 178 0.27 10.66 -3.73
C LEU A 178 1.26 10.02 -2.72
N PHE A 179 1.13 10.38 -1.44
CA PHE A 179 1.92 9.87 -0.33
C PHE A 179 1.51 8.46 0.13
N GLY A 180 0.53 7.82 -0.53
CA GLY A 180 0.26 6.39 -0.34
C GLY A 180 1.46 5.50 -0.66
N VAL A 181 2.45 6.05 -1.38
CA VAL A 181 3.77 5.45 -1.59
C VAL A 181 4.41 4.99 -0.28
N PHE A 182 4.08 5.61 0.85
CA PHE A 182 4.65 5.28 2.16
C PHE A 182 3.78 4.36 3.02
N HIS A 183 2.87 3.59 2.41
CA HIS A 183 2.05 2.60 3.09
C HIS A 183 2.88 1.66 3.97
N LEU A 184 3.94 1.05 3.44
CA LEU A 184 4.75 0.11 4.23
C LEU A 184 5.37 0.76 5.47
N LEU A 185 5.91 1.97 5.33
CA LEU A 185 6.50 2.69 6.44
C LEU A 185 5.48 2.97 7.54
N ALA A 186 4.28 3.39 7.15
CA ALA A 186 3.15 3.64 8.03
C ALA A 186 2.63 2.35 8.72
N GLN A 187 2.56 1.24 7.98
CA GLN A 187 2.12 -0.06 8.51
C GLN A 187 3.13 -0.63 9.51
N LEU A 188 4.43 -0.60 9.21
CA LEU A 188 5.46 -1.06 10.15
C LEU A 188 5.51 -0.23 11.42
N ALA A 189 5.23 1.08 11.35
CA ALA A 189 5.07 1.92 12.53
C ALA A 189 3.88 1.47 13.38
N LEU A 190 2.70 1.27 12.78
CA LEU A 190 1.52 0.77 13.49
C LEU A 190 1.77 -0.59 14.16
N LEU A 191 2.49 -1.49 13.48
CA LEU A 191 2.81 -2.82 13.99
C LEU A 191 3.97 -2.84 14.99
N ARG A 192 4.62 -1.70 15.27
CA ARG A 192 5.87 -1.60 16.05
C ARG A 192 6.93 -2.58 15.53
N ARG A 193 7.20 -2.47 14.24
CA ARG A 193 8.12 -3.33 13.48
C ARG A 193 9.08 -2.54 12.59
N LEU A 194 9.20 -1.23 12.78
CA LEU A 194 10.28 -0.46 12.16
C LEU A 194 11.65 -1.02 12.62
N PRO A 195 12.64 -1.14 11.72
CA PRO A 195 13.97 -1.64 12.07
C PRO A 195 14.76 -0.61 12.89
N GLU A 196 15.78 -1.06 13.63
CA GLU A 196 16.60 -0.20 14.50
C GLU A 196 17.17 1.05 13.81
N PRO A 197 17.63 1.01 12.54
CA PRO A 197 18.13 2.20 11.85
C PRO A 197 17.05 3.25 11.55
N LEU A 198 15.77 2.91 11.73
CA LEU A 198 14.64 3.77 11.44
C LEU A 198 13.74 3.98 12.68
N PRO A 199 14.16 4.81 13.64
CA PRO A 199 13.37 5.09 14.84
C PRO A 199 11.99 5.69 14.51
N GLU A 200 11.00 5.38 15.34
CA GLU A 200 9.61 5.84 15.15
C GLU A 200 9.47 7.38 15.00
N PRO A 201 10.14 8.23 15.81
CA PRO A 201 10.04 9.69 15.64
C PRO A 201 10.64 10.19 14.32
N GLN A 202 11.64 9.48 13.78
CA GLN A 202 12.24 9.76 12.48
C GLN A 202 11.27 9.45 11.35
N ALA A 203 10.65 8.25 11.38
CA ALA A 203 9.61 7.87 10.42
C ALA A 203 8.44 8.87 10.46
N ARG A 204 7.96 9.24 11.65
CA ARG A 204 6.91 10.28 11.81
C ARG A 204 7.30 11.59 11.14
N ALA A 205 8.51 12.10 11.41
CA ALA A 205 8.97 13.38 10.86
C ALA A 205 9.06 13.35 9.33
N ALA A 206 9.58 12.25 8.76
CA ALA A 206 9.68 12.05 7.32
C ALA A 206 8.30 12.00 6.65
N LEU A 207 7.38 11.18 7.19
CA LEU A 207 6.01 11.07 6.71
C LEU A 207 5.28 12.41 6.78
N THR A 208 5.45 13.16 7.88
CA THR A 208 4.83 14.48 8.06
C THR A 208 5.31 15.45 6.98
N ALA A 209 6.61 15.48 6.69
CA ALA A 209 7.17 16.35 5.66
C ALA A 209 6.59 16.02 4.27
N VAL A 210 6.52 14.74 3.91
CA VAL A 210 5.93 14.28 2.64
C VAL A 210 4.45 14.66 2.55
N ILE A 211 3.66 14.35 3.57
CA ILE A 211 2.22 14.62 3.59
C ILE A 211 1.98 16.10 3.34
N ARG A 212 2.65 16.98 4.09
CA ARG A 212 2.52 18.44 3.93
C ARG A 212 2.92 18.89 2.53
N ASN A 213 4.07 18.44 2.02
CA ASN A 213 4.54 18.81 0.69
C ASN A 213 3.54 18.44 -0.43
N MET A 214 2.82 17.34 -0.26
CA MET A 214 1.88 16.81 -1.25
C MET A 214 0.47 17.41 -1.13
N ILE A 215 -0.02 17.75 0.07
CA ILE A 215 -1.40 18.24 0.27
C ILE A 215 -1.53 19.76 0.28
N GLU A 216 -0.50 20.48 0.72
CA GLU A 216 -0.53 21.95 0.81
C GLU A 216 -0.53 22.70 -0.55
N PRO A 217 0.00 22.15 -1.67
CA PRO A 217 -0.04 22.85 -2.95
C PRO A 217 -1.45 23.15 -3.46
N GLU A 218 -1.63 24.34 -4.06
CA GLU A 218 -2.88 24.73 -4.68
C GLU A 218 -3.31 23.74 -5.78
N GLY A 219 -4.62 23.49 -5.85
CA GLY A 219 -5.19 22.59 -6.85
C GLY A 219 -5.05 21.10 -6.55
N THR A 220 -4.48 20.70 -5.40
CA THR A 220 -4.56 19.30 -4.92
C THR A 220 -6.00 18.90 -4.61
N PHE A 221 -6.78 19.84 -4.08
CA PHE A 221 -8.22 19.68 -3.85
C PHE A 221 -9.03 20.51 -4.84
N ASP A 222 -10.24 20.04 -5.17
CA ASP A 222 -11.22 20.81 -5.92
C ASP A 222 -12.02 21.77 -5.01
N GLY A 223 -12.94 22.54 -5.59
CA GLY A 223 -13.76 23.51 -4.84
C GLY A 223 -14.70 22.88 -3.81
N ASN A 224 -14.87 21.55 -3.84
CA ASN A 224 -15.67 20.79 -2.87
C ASN A 224 -14.79 20.04 -1.86
N GLY A 225 -13.47 20.21 -1.91
CA GLY A 225 -12.52 19.53 -1.02
C GLY A 225 -12.17 18.10 -1.43
N TRP A 226 -12.48 17.66 -2.66
CA TRP A 226 -12.07 16.34 -3.15
C TRP A 226 -10.67 16.37 -3.76
N LEU A 227 -9.90 15.30 -3.54
CA LEU A 227 -8.63 15.12 -4.23
C LEU A 227 -8.82 15.13 -5.76
N ARG A 228 -7.95 15.88 -6.44
CA ARG A 228 -7.83 15.88 -7.89
C ARG A 228 -6.77 14.88 -8.34
N ILE A 229 -6.97 14.28 -9.51
CA ILE A 229 -5.99 13.36 -10.09
C ILE A 229 -4.70 14.14 -10.39
N GLY A 230 -3.60 13.70 -9.78
CA GLY A 230 -2.28 14.24 -9.98
C GLY A 230 -1.28 13.69 -8.97
N PHE A 231 0.01 13.97 -9.20
CA PHE A 231 1.06 13.67 -8.23
C PHE A 231 1.21 14.83 -7.24
N ARG A 232 1.26 16.07 -7.76
CA ARG A 232 1.30 17.30 -6.96
C ARG A 232 0.40 18.35 -7.60
N GLY A 233 -0.72 18.69 -6.97
CA GLY A 233 -1.78 19.48 -7.59
C GLY A 233 -2.59 18.67 -8.63
N HIS A 234 -3.16 19.34 -9.63
CA HIS A 234 -3.95 18.70 -10.69
C HIS A 234 -3.08 18.36 -11.90
N GLN A 235 -2.83 17.07 -12.12
CA GLN A 235 -2.00 16.54 -13.21
C GLN A 235 -2.68 15.28 -13.79
N PRO A 236 -3.78 15.44 -14.55
CA PRO A 236 -4.68 14.33 -14.89
C PRO A 236 -4.02 13.22 -15.72
N TRP A 237 -2.96 13.54 -16.48
CA TRP A 237 -2.22 12.60 -17.32
C TRP A 237 -1.36 11.60 -16.54
N ILE A 238 -1.14 11.83 -15.23
CA ILE A 238 -0.47 10.88 -14.35
C ILE A 238 -1.40 9.71 -13.98
N GLY A 239 -2.71 9.89 -14.03
CA GLY A 239 -3.67 8.85 -13.69
C GLY A 239 -3.81 7.80 -14.78
N GLU A 240 -3.66 6.53 -14.41
CA GLU A 240 -4.00 5.42 -15.29
C GLU A 240 -5.49 5.39 -15.65
N PRO A 241 -5.90 4.69 -16.73
CA PRO A 241 -7.30 4.70 -17.20
C PRO A 241 -8.36 4.26 -16.18
N TYR A 242 -7.97 3.52 -15.14
CA TYR A 242 -8.82 3.03 -14.06
C TYR A 242 -8.89 3.97 -12.84
N ILE A 243 -8.00 4.98 -12.78
CA ILE A 243 -7.97 5.94 -11.68
C ILE A 243 -9.19 6.85 -11.72
N ASN A 244 -9.78 7.07 -10.55
CA ASN A 244 -10.85 8.01 -10.30
C ASN A 244 -10.63 8.70 -8.94
N THR A 245 -11.40 9.74 -8.63
CA THR A 245 -11.30 10.47 -7.36
C THR A 245 -11.33 9.56 -6.13
N GLY A 246 -12.17 8.52 -6.13
CA GLY A 246 -12.26 7.57 -5.02
C GLY A 246 -11.00 6.74 -4.83
N SER A 247 -10.32 6.35 -5.91
CA SER A 247 -9.08 5.58 -5.81
C SER A 247 -7.91 6.39 -5.24
N LEU A 248 -7.93 7.72 -5.35
CA LEU A 248 -6.87 8.60 -4.83
C LEU A 248 -6.71 8.47 -3.31
N TYR A 249 -7.80 8.16 -2.62
CA TYR A 249 -7.82 7.96 -1.17
C TYR A 249 -7.08 6.69 -0.72
N LEU A 250 -6.47 5.91 -1.62
CA LEU A 250 -5.41 4.99 -1.21
C LEU A 250 -4.34 5.72 -0.39
N CYS A 251 -4.09 7.01 -0.65
CA CYS A 251 -3.12 7.79 0.10
C CYS A 251 -3.34 7.75 1.62
N THR A 252 -4.57 7.53 2.11
CA THR A 252 -4.88 7.54 3.54
C THR A 252 -4.23 6.41 4.33
N VAL A 253 -3.69 5.37 3.67
CA VAL A 253 -2.90 4.32 4.34
C VAL A 253 -1.66 4.87 5.06
N VAL A 254 -1.17 6.06 4.69
CA VAL A 254 -0.10 6.73 5.43
C VAL A 254 -0.49 7.06 6.88
N PHE A 255 -1.80 7.17 7.16
CA PHE A 255 -2.35 7.51 8.46
C PHE A 255 -2.57 6.28 9.36
N LEU A 256 -2.12 5.09 8.95
CA LEU A 256 -2.13 3.89 9.79
C LEU A 256 -1.61 4.11 11.24
N PRO A 257 -0.53 4.89 11.47
CA PRO A 257 -0.03 5.17 12.82
C PRO A 257 -1.03 5.88 13.74
N LEU A 258 -2.14 6.44 13.23
CA LEU A 258 -3.21 6.98 14.07
C LEU A 258 -3.88 5.90 14.95
N GLY A 259 -3.66 4.62 14.65
CA GLY A 259 -4.04 3.50 15.52
C GLY A 259 -3.16 3.34 16.77
N LEU A 260 -2.02 4.04 16.86
CA LEU A 260 -1.15 4.02 18.04
C LEU A 260 -1.70 4.94 19.14
N VAL A 261 -1.44 4.57 20.40
CA VAL A 261 -1.79 5.40 21.56
C VAL A 261 -0.94 6.67 21.62
N VAL A 262 -1.45 7.76 22.19
CA VAL A 262 -0.75 9.05 22.24
C VAL A 262 0.61 8.98 22.95
N SER A 263 0.78 8.05 23.89
CA SER A 263 2.05 7.84 24.61
C SER A 263 3.11 7.06 23.82
N ASP A 264 2.74 6.46 22.70
CA ASP A 264 3.64 5.67 21.85
C ASP A 264 4.83 6.53 21.37
N PRO A 265 6.09 6.02 21.34
CA PRO A 265 7.26 6.82 20.97
C PRO A 265 7.15 7.44 19.58
N PHE A 266 6.38 6.83 18.65
CA PHE A 266 6.04 7.46 17.39
C PHE A 266 5.44 8.86 17.59
N TRP A 267 4.55 9.05 18.57
CA TRP A 267 3.88 10.32 18.88
C TRP A 267 4.57 11.14 19.97
N SER A 268 5.08 10.49 21.02
CA SER A 268 5.64 11.16 22.19
C SER A 268 7.12 11.50 22.07
N GLY A 269 7.87 10.81 21.19
CA GLY A 269 9.28 11.08 20.97
C GLY A 269 9.55 12.42 20.28
N GLU A 270 10.69 13.03 20.58
CA GLU A 270 11.13 14.26 19.92
C GLU A 270 11.32 14.04 18.41
N PRO A 271 10.90 14.98 17.53
CA PRO A 271 11.13 14.87 16.09
C PRO A 271 12.61 14.66 15.75
N MET A 272 12.88 13.66 14.93
CA MET A 272 14.23 13.35 14.45
C MET A 272 14.32 13.60 12.95
N ASP A 273 15.42 14.19 12.49
CA ASP A 273 15.67 14.29 11.05
C ASP A 273 15.80 12.90 10.42
N TRP A 274 15.22 12.75 9.23
CA TRP A 274 15.30 11.53 8.42
C TRP A 274 16.61 11.44 7.67
N THR A 275 16.91 10.26 7.13
CA THR A 275 18.25 9.92 6.66
C THR A 275 18.81 10.91 5.65
N ALA A 276 18.06 11.24 4.61
CA ALA A 276 18.53 12.19 3.59
C ALA A 276 18.73 13.59 4.20
N LYS A 277 17.82 14.07 5.05
CA LYS A 277 17.94 15.38 5.70
C LYS A 277 19.17 15.48 6.60
N LYS A 278 19.51 14.40 7.32
CA LYS A 278 20.76 14.31 8.10
C LYS A 278 22.00 14.38 7.21
N ILE A 279 22.03 13.61 6.12
CA ILE A 279 23.19 13.56 5.22
C ILE A 279 23.41 14.92 4.54
N TRP A 280 22.35 15.51 3.98
CA TRP A 280 22.45 16.77 3.24
C TRP A 280 22.74 17.99 4.12
N SER A 281 22.44 17.93 5.42
CA SER A 281 22.81 18.98 6.39
C SER A 281 24.25 18.85 6.91
N GLY A 282 25.00 17.84 6.49
CA GLY A 282 26.34 17.53 7.01
C GLY A 282 26.33 16.82 8.37
N GLY A 283 25.16 16.33 8.80
CA GLY A 283 25.02 15.51 10.01
C GLY A 283 25.60 14.10 9.85
N GLN A 284 25.62 13.36 10.96
CA GLN A 284 26.13 11.99 10.98
C GLN A 284 25.12 10.99 10.40
N ALA A 285 25.59 10.08 9.55
CA ALA A 285 24.84 8.95 9.03
C ALA A 285 25.72 7.69 8.99
N LYS A 286 25.10 6.53 9.21
CA LYS A 286 25.77 5.23 9.08
C LYS A 286 25.80 4.81 7.60
N ILE A 287 26.80 4.02 7.22
CA ILE A 287 26.86 3.37 5.90
C ILE A 287 25.62 2.49 5.70
N ASP A 288 25.02 2.57 4.52
CA ASP A 288 23.90 1.70 4.14
C ASP A 288 24.40 0.28 3.81
N LYS A 289 23.53 -0.72 3.94
CA LYS A 289 23.89 -2.13 3.75
C LYS A 289 22.79 -2.83 2.97
N ALA A 290 23.15 -3.73 2.06
CA ALA A 290 22.18 -4.61 1.44
C ALA A 290 21.72 -5.68 2.44
N LEU A 291 20.50 -6.18 2.28
CA LEU A 291 20.10 -7.44 2.92
C LEU A 291 20.80 -8.60 2.21
N ASP A 292 21.71 -9.27 2.92
CA ASP A 292 22.36 -10.49 2.44
C ASP A 292 21.29 -11.57 2.16
N ILE A 293 21.39 -12.24 1.01
CA ILE A 293 20.44 -13.26 0.53
C ILE A 293 20.61 -14.57 1.31
#